data_AF-A0A2K3PCS2-F1
#
_entry.id   AF-A0A2K3PCS2-F1
#
_cell.length_a   1.000
_cell.length_b   1.000
_cell.length_c   1.000
_cell.angle_alpha   90.00
_cell.angle_beta   90.00
_cell.angle_gamma   90.00
#
_symmetry.space_group_name_H-M   'P 1'
#
loop_
_entity.id
_entity.type
_entity.pdbx_description
1 polymer ?
#
loop_
_entity_poly.entity_id
_entity_poly.type
_entity_poly.pdbx_seq_one_letter_code
_entity_poly.pdbx_strand_id
1 'polypeptide(L)'
;MTDFVNSGLKPLTPSYVYLLNMYFNLESHDKLEEVFSQCLEKCRPNTAIYNIYLDSLVKVGKLDKAEDIFSQMFRDASIGVNARSCNIILHGYLYSGNNLKAEKIYDLMCQKKYEIDAPLMEKLDFILSLRRKIIKKPTSLKLSKEQREILIGMLLGGLQIDSDDQRKNHIIRFDFDGNSESHYVMKSHIHRQFYDWLHPTFKPSDDSENIPDKFCTIASSHFGFYADQFWSKGHPTTPKLIHRWLSPCVLAYWYMYAGHRNSSGDVLLKIKGNREGVESIVKKFKAMSIDCKVKGTGKVFWIGIMGSNTTWFWKLVEPYILEDARDFTKADVNIMGQDLMETRDINFNSESDE
;
A
#
# COMPACT_ATOMS: atom_id res chain seq x y z
N MET A 1 2.82 -56.08 10.40
CA MET A 1 2.11 -54.95 11.07
C MET A 1 0.66 -55.31 11.36
N THR A 2 -0.04 -55.94 10.41
CA THR A 2 -1.35 -56.59 10.61
C THR A 2 -1.39 -57.43 11.89
N ASP A 3 -0.42 -58.30 12.11
CA ASP A 3 -0.39 -59.20 13.28
C ASP A 3 -0.18 -58.44 14.60
N PHE A 4 0.59 -57.34 14.58
CA PHE A 4 0.82 -56.49 15.74
C PHE A 4 -0.41 -55.63 16.07
N VAL A 5 -1.08 -55.08 15.06
CA VAL A 5 -2.35 -54.36 15.22
C VAL A 5 -3.45 -55.29 15.75
N ASN A 6 -3.49 -56.53 15.28
CA ASN A 6 -4.47 -57.53 15.69
C ASN A 6 -4.18 -58.11 17.09
N SER A 7 -3.01 -57.82 17.68
CA SER A 7 -2.59 -58.36 18.99
C SER A 7 -3.20 -57.65 20.22
N GLY A 8 -3.89 -56.51 20.03
CA GLY A 8 -4.57 -55.79 21.12
C GLY A 8 -3.67 -55.06 22.13
N LEU A 9 -2.34 -55.05 21.91
CA LEU A 9 -1.38 -54.39 22.81
C LEU A 9 -1.28 -52.87 22.52
N LYS A 10 -1.50 -52.01 23.53
CA LYS A 10 -1.18 -50.56 23.49
C LYS A 10 0.23 -50.35 24.05
N PRO A 11 1.20 -49.83 23.26
CA PRO A 11 1.17 -48.49 22.68
C PRO A 11 1.62 -48.44 21.20
N LEU A 12 0.70 -48.12 20.31
CA LEU A 12 0.89 -48.17 18.86
C LEU A 12 1.75 -47.04 18.28
N THR A 13 1.79 -45.85 18.91
CA THR A 13 2.40 -44.64 18.34
C THR A 13 3.91 -44.76 18.08
N PRO A 14 4.76 -45.26 19.00
CA PRO A 14 6.20 -45.43 18.73
C PRO A 14 6.48 -46.41 17.58
N SER A 15 5.69 -47.47 17.46
CA SER A 15 5.82 -48.44 16.36
C SER A 15 5.49 -47.81 15.00
N TYR A 16 4.46 -46.94 14.95
CA TYR A 16 4.15 -46.16 13.74
C TYR A 16 5.27 -45.18 13.39
N VAL A 17 5.84 -44.46 14.37
CA VAL A 17 7.00 -43.59 14.15
C VAL A 17 8.18 -44.37 13.58
N TYR A 18 8.48 -45.55 14.11
CA TYR A 18 9.55 -46.41 13.61
C TYR A 18 9.30 -46.83 12.16
N LEU A 19 8.11 -47.34 11.85
CA LEU A 19 7.78 -47.75 10.48
C LEU A 19 7.81 -46.60 9.48
N LEU A 20 7.26 -45.44 9.86
CA LEU A 20 7.27 -44.26 9.01
C LEU A 20 8.70 -43.82 8.71
N ASN A 21 9.58 -43.76 9.72
CA ASN A 21 10.99 -43.45 9.51
C ASN A 21 11.70 -44.51 8.66
N MET A 22 11.41 -45.80 8.87
CA MET A 22 11.97 -46.88 8.07
C MET A 22 11.57 -46.73 6.60
N TYR A 23 10.28 -46.57 6.28
CA TYR A 23 9.82 -46.38 4.91
C TYR A 23 10.29 -45.06 4.30
N PHE A 24 10.44 -44.01 5.11
CA PHE A 24 11.01 -42.74 4.70
C PHE A 24 12.46 -42.88 4.26
N ASN A 25 13.27 -43.59 5.04
CA ASN A 25 14.68 -43.86 4.74
C ASN A 25 14.85 -44.81 3.55
N LEU A 26 13.87 -45.67 3.29
CA LEU A 26 13.81 -46.54 2.11
C LEU A 26 13.22 -45.84 0.87
N GLU A 27 12.85 -44.55 0.97
CA GLU A 27 12.20 -43.78 -0.10
C GLU A 27 10.91 -44.45 -0.64
N SER A 28 10.26 -45.28 0.19
CA SER A 28 9.06 -46.03 -0.18
C SER A 28 7.80 -45.24 0.24
N HIS A 29 7.54 -44.17 -0.50
CA HIS A 29 6.51 -43.18 -0.15
C HIS A 29 5.08 -43.75 -0.15
N ASP A 30 4.77 -44.69 -1.04
CA ASP A 30 3.43 -45.31 -1.09
C ASP A 30 3.15 -46.12 0.17
N LYS A 31 4.14 -46.89 0.65
CA LYS A 31 4.03 -47.64 1.91
C LYS A 31 3.97 -46.72 3.12
N LEU A 32 4.70 -45.60 3.06
CA LEU A 32 4.65 -44.57 4.10
C LEU A 32 3.26 -43.94 4.18
N GLU A 33 2.64 -43.59 3.04
CA GLU A 33 1.27 -43.06 2.95
C GLU A 33 0.24 -44.09 3.48
N GLU A 34 0.42 -45.38 3.19
CA GLU A 34 -0.40 -46.45 3.74
C GLU A 34 -0.28 -46.54 5.28
N VAL A 35 0.94 -46.55 5.81
CA VAL A 35 1.19 -46.62 7.26
C VAL A 35 0.66 -45.37 7.98
N PHE A 36 0.78 -44.19 7.38
CA PHE A 36 0.23 -42.95 7.92
C PHE A 36 -1.30 -43.01 7.99
N SER A 37 -1.96 -43.50 6.94
CA SER A 37 -3.41 -43.69 6.89
C SER A 37 -3.89 -44.69 7.94
N GLN A 38 -3.20 -45.83 8.09
CA GLN A 38 -3.49 -46.80 9.15
C GLN A 38 -3.30 -46.20 10.55
N CYS A 39 -2.33 -45.29 10.72
CA CYS A 39 -2.12 -44.59 11.99
C CYS A 39 -3.30 -43.67 12.31
N LEU A 40 -3.81 -42.91 11.32
CA LEU A 40 -4.99 -42.05 11.50
C LEU A 40 -6.25 -42.83 11.88
N GLU A 41 -6.42 -44.05 11.35
CA GLU A 41 -7.58 -44.90 11.66
C GLU A 41 -7.49 -45.53 13.05
N LYS A 42 -6.29 -45.97 13.46
CA LYS A 42 -6.10 -46.83 14.63
C LYS A 42 -5.59 -46.09 15.85
N CYS A 43 -5.09 -44.87 15.68
CA CYS A 43 -4.40 -44.09 16.70
C CYS A 43 -4.67 -42.60 16.55
N ARG A 44 -4.33 -41.83 17.59
CA ARG A 44 -4.21 -40.37 17.49
C ARG A 44 -2.76 -40.03 17.14
N PRO A 45 -2.47 -39.55 15.92
CA PRO A 45 -1.11 -39.17 15.55
C PRO A 45 -0.69 -37.91 16.32
N ASN A 46 0.60 -37.82 16.62
CA ASN A 46 1.21 -36.64 17.21
C ASN A 46 1.99 -35.85 16.14
N THR A 47 2.50 -34.68 16.52
CA THR A 47 3.27 -33.79 15.64
C THR A 47 4.46 -34.49 14.97
N ALA A 48 5.07 -35.49 15.62
CA ALA A 48 6.20 -36.23 15.05
C ALA A 48 5.80 -37.10 13.84
N ILE A 49 4.67 -37.81 13.93
CA ILE A 49 4.13 -38.62 12.83
C ILE A 49 3.79 -37.74 11.63
N TYR A 50 3.11 -36.62 11.89
CA TYR A 50 2.80 -35.63 10.86
C TYR A 50 4.06 -35.03 10.22
N ASN A 51 5.09 -34.71 11.01
CA ASN A 51 6.35 -34.19 10.46
C ASN A 51 7.05 -35.18 9.53
N ILE A 52 7.03 -36.49 9.83
CA ILE A 52 7.62 -37.51 8.95
C ILE A 52 6.85 -37.59 7.63
N TYR A 53 5.51 -37.60 7.69
CA TYR A 53 4.68 -37.63 6.49
C TYR A 53 4.82 -36.35 5.65
N LEU A 54 4.86 -35.18 6.31
CA LEU A 54 5.08 -33.88 5.67
C LEU A 54 6.42 -33.83 4.93
N ASP A 55 7.50 -34.27 5.58
CA ASP A 55 8.85 -34.33 4.98
C ASP A 55 8.86 -35.28 3.77
N SER A 56 8.21 -36.44 3.91
CA SER A 56 8.03 -37.39 2.81
C SER A 56 7.37 -36.75 1.59
N LEU A 57 6.27 -36.00 1.79
CA LEU A 57 5.54 -35.33 0.71
C LEU A 57 6.39 -34.25 0.02
N VAL A 58 7.13 -33.45 0.79
CA VAL A 58 8.03 -32.43 0.25
C VAL A 58 9.14 -33.07 -0.58
N LYS A 59 9.73 -34.19 -0.12
CA LYS A 59 10.78 -34.90 -0.86
C LYS A 59 10.34 -35.45 -2.21
N VAL A 60 9.11 -35.96 -2.32
CA VAL A 60 8.55 -36.41 -3.61
C VAL A 60 7.98 -35.29 -4.47
N GLY A 61 8.07 -34.03 -4.02
CA GLY A 61 7.52 -32.89 -4.74
C GLY A 61 5.98 -32.80 -4.74
N LYS A 62 5.28 -33.58 -3.90
CA LYS A 62 3.82 -33.48 -3.70
C LYS A 62 3.50 -32.30 -2.78
N LEU A 63 3.90 -31.10 -3.20
CA LEU A 63 3.85 -29.91 -2.35
C LEU A 63 2.42 -29.51 -1.98
N ASP A 64 1.47 -29.60 -2.90
CA ASP A 64 0.06 -29.25 -2.64
C ASP A 64 -0.52 -30.07 -1.48
N LYS A 65 -0.30 -31.39 -1.48
CA LYS A 65 -0.66 -32.27 -0.35
C LYS A 65 0.06 -31.89 0.94
N ALA A 66 1.33 -31.48 0.85
CA ALA A 66 2.08 -31.04 2.01
C ALA A 66 1.49 -29.75 2.62
N GLU A 67 0.97 -28.84 1.80
CA GLU A 67 0.27 -27.63 2.27
C GLU A 67 -1.02 -27.97 3.02
N ASP A 68 -1.79 -28.91 2.51
CA ASP A 68 -3.03 -29.37 3.16
C ASP A 68 -2.74 -29.97 4.53
N ILE A 69 -1.73 -30.84 4.61
CA ILE A 69 -1.28 -31.45 5.87
C ILE A 69 -0.75 -30.40 6.84
N PHE A 70 0.10 -29.48 6.39
CA PHE A 70 0.61 -28.39 7.24
C PHE A 70 -0.53 -27.50 7.75
N SER A 71 -1.50 -27.18 6.92
CA SER A 71 -2.69 -26.39 7.28
C SER A 71 -3.57 -27.13 8.29
N GLN A 72 -3.73 -28.45 8.14
CA GLN A 72 -4.43 -29.30 9.10
C GLN A 72 -3.73 -29.26 10.46
N MET A 73 -2.40 -29.44 10.50
CA MET A 73 -1.62 -29.34 11.74
C MET A 73 -1.72 -27.96 12.39
N PHE A 74 -1.74 -26.90 11.59
CA PHE A 74 -1.83 -25.52 12.06
C PHE A 74 -3.18 -25.22 12.72
N ARG A 75 -4.28 -25.76 12.16
CA ARG A 75 -5.64 -25.56 12.69
C ARG A 75 -5.95 -26.42 13.91
N ASP A 76 -5.37 -27.62 13.98
CA ASP A 76 -5.54 -28.50 15.13
C ASP A 76 -4.58 -28.12 16.27
N ALA A 77 -5.08 -27.37 17.25
CA ALA A 77 -4.30 -26.93 18.41
C ALA A 77 -3.70 -28.09 19.23
N SER A 78 -4.24 -29.31 19.13
CA SER A 78 -3.71 -30.48 19.84
C SER A 78 -2.49 -31.11 19.16
N ILE A 79 -2.29 -30.82 17.88
CA ILE A 79 -1.12 -31.22 17.10
C ILE A 79 -0.14 -30.05 17.01
N GLY A 80 -0.62 -28.90 16.53
CA GLY A 80 0.15 -27.69 16.30
C GLY A 80 1.25 -27.85 15.26
N VAL A 81 1.83 -26.73 14.86
CA VAL A 81 3.09 -26.69 14.10
C VAL A 81 4.24 -26.36 15.04
N ASN A 82 5.42 -26.90 14.75
CA ASN A 82 6.66 -26.56 15.47
C ASN A 82 7.77 -26.16 14.49
N ALA A 83 8.95 -25.84 15.03
CA ALA A 83 10.12 -25.48 14.23
C ALA A 83 10.42 -26.50 13.13
N ARG A 84 10.32 -27.81 13.42
CA ARG A 84 10.54 -28.86 12.43
C ARG A 84 9.51 -28.83 11.30
N SER A 85 8.22 -28.72 11.61
CA SER A 85 7.16 -28.61 10.61
C SER A 85 7.38 -27.42 9.68
N CYS A 86 7.76 -26.27 10.26
CA CYS A 86 8.00 -25.03 9.51
C CYS A 86 9.25 -25.12 8.63
N ASN A 87 10.35 -25.71 9.11
CA ASN A 87 11.55 -25.91 8.30
C ASN A 87 11.29 -26.86 7.11
N ILE A 88 10.49 -27.92 7.29
CA ILE A 88 10.13 -28.85 6.21
C ILE A 88 9.37 -28.11 5.09
N ILE A 89 8.31 -27.37 5.44
CA ILE A 89 7.51 -26.68 4.43
C ILE A 89 8.29 -25.52 3.79
N LEU A 90 9.12 -24.83 4.58
CA LEU A 90 10.02 -23.79 4.09
C LEU A 90 11.00 -24.36 3.05
N HIS A 91 11.61 -25.51 3.33
CA HIS A 91 12.46 -26.21 2.36
C HIS A 91 11.71 -26.49 1.05
N GLY A 92 10.47 -27.00 1.14
CA GLY A 92 9.62 -27.25 -0.03
C GLY A 92 9.35 -26.01 -0.87
N TYR A 93 9.06 -24.87 -0.23
CA TYR A 93 8.86 -23.60 -0.93
C TYR A 93 10.12 -23.05 -1.57
N LEU A 94 11.24 -23.11 -0.86
CA LEU A 94 12.53 -22.65 -1.36
C LEU A 94 13.02 -23.48 -2.55
N TYR A 95 12.70 -24.77 -2.59
CA TYR A 95 13.11 -25.66 -3.69
C TYR A 95 12.19 -25.59 -4.90
N SER A 96 10.88 -25.36 -4.69
CA SER A 96 9.92 -25.12 -5.78
C SER A 96 9.96 -23.69 -6.35
N GLY A 97 10.74 -22.79 -5.74
CA GLY A 97 10.84 -21.39 -6.15
C GLY A 97 9.66 -20.51 -5.71
N ASN A 98 8.80 -21.02 -4.83
CA ASN A 98 7.64 -20.28 -4.33
C ASN A 98 8.03 -19.30 -3.20
N ASN A 99 8.74 -18.24 -3.58
CA ASN A 99 9.35 -17.28 -2.65
C ASN A 99 8.32 -16.56 -1.75
N LEU A 100 7.11 -16.29 -2.26
CA LEU A 100 6.05 -15.63 -1.49
C LEU A 100 5.57 -16.51 -0.33
N LYS A 101 5.35 -17.81 -0.59
CA LYS A 101 4.95 -18.74 0.46
C LYS A 101 6.10 -19.01 1.44
N ALA A 102 7.35 -19.08 0.95
CA ALA A 102 8.54 -19.19 1.81
C ALA A 102 8.67 -18.02 2.80
N GLU A 103 8.43 -16.80 2.35
CA GLU A 103 8.47 -15.59 3.19
C GLU A 103 7.37 -15.61 4.27
N LYS A 104 6.15 -16.01 3.93
CA LYS A 104 5.07 -16.16 4.93
C LYS A 104 5.44 -17.15 6.04
N ILE A 105 6.10 -18.25 5.69
CA ILE A 105 6.58 -19.22 6.68
C ILE A 105 7.73 -18.63 7.50
N TYR A 106 8.63 -17.87 6.88
CA TYR A 106 9.69 -17.14 7.60
C TYR A 106 9.11 -16.16 8.63
N ASP A 107 8.11 -15.36 8.25
CA ASP A 107 7.45 -14.42 9.15
C ASP A 107 6.78 -15.15 10.32
N LEU A 108 6.07 -16.27 10.04
CA LEU A 108 5.50 -17.14 11.07
C LEU A 108 6.59 -17.66 12.04
N MET A 109 7.72 -18.11 11.52
CA MET A 109 8.84 -18.60 12.33
C MET A 109 9.45 -17.49 13.18
N CYS A 110 9.57 -16.26 12.67
CA CYS A 110 10.00 -15.10 13.45
C CYS A 110 9.00 -14.76 14.57
N GLN A 111 7.70 -14.73 14.27
CA GLN A 111 6.65 -14.44 15.25
C GLN A 111 6.63 -15.48 16.38
N LYS A 112 6.77 -16.76 16.03
CA LYS A 112 6.78 -17.89 16.98
C LYS A 112 8.15 -18.16 17.61
N LYS A 113 9.19 -17.42 17.19
CA LYS A 113 10.60 -17.60 17.60
C LYS A 113 11.11 -19.03 17.38
N TYR A 114 10.76 -19.62 16.25
CA TYR A 114 11.26 -20.92 15.83
C TYR A 114 12.62 -20.80 15.16
N GLU A 115 13.52 -21.73 15.46
CA GLU A 115 14.82 -21.82 14.82
C GLU A 115 14.68 -22.25 13.36
N ILE A 116 15.41 -21.56 12.48
CA ILE A 116 15.48 -21.85 11.05
C ILE A 116 16.78 -22.58 10.77
N ASP A 117 16.72 -23.67 10.00
CA ASP A 117 17.91 -24.44 9.64
C ASP A 117 18.89 -23.59 8.85
N ALA A 118 20.18 -23.61 9.23
CA ALA A 118 21.21 -22.75 8.63
C ALA A 118 21.26 -22.80 7.08
N PRO A 119 21.18 -23.98 6.41
CA PRO A 119 21.16 -24.03 4.95
C PRO A 119 19.93 -23.36 4.32
N LEU A 120 18.78 -23.42 5.00
CA LEU A 120 17.57 -22.73 4.57
C LEU A 120 17.73 -21.23 4.76
N MET A 121 18.32 -20.81 5.88
CA MET A 121 18.57 -19.40 6.17
C MET A 121 19.51 -18.77 5.14
N GLU A 122 20.58 -19.44 4.71
CA GLU A 122 21.47 -18.92 3.65
C GLU A 122 20.72 -18.70 2.33
N LYS A 123 19.91 -19.67 1.91
CA LYS A 123 19.11 -19.57 0.68
C LYS A 123 18.01 -18.51 0.79
N LEU A 124 17.40 -18.42 1.97
CA LEU A 124 16.38 -17.43 2.28
C LEU A 124 16.99 -16.03 2.35
N ASP A 125 18.17 -15.85 2.95
CA ASP A 125 18.91 -14.59 2.94
C ASP A 125 19.28 -14.19 1.52
N PHE A 126 19.66 -15.12 0.64
CA PHE A 126 19.87 -14.82 -0.77
C PHE A 126 18.58 -14.32 -1.44
N ILE A 127 17.44 -14.99 -1.26
CA ILE A 127 16.14 -14.58 -1.81
C ILE A 127 15.66 -13.25 -1.23
N LEU A 128 15.74 -13.10 0.09
CA LEU A 128 15.48 -11.85 0.80
C LEU A 128 16.48 -10.78 0.40
N SER A 129 17.72 -11.10 0.00
CA SER A 129 18.71 -10.12 -0.50
C SER A 129 18.43 -9.70 -1.93
N LEU A 130 17.93 -10.60 -2.79
CA LEU A 130 17.46 -10.28 -4.15
C LEU A 130 16.22 -9.40 -4.07
N ARG A 131 15.29 -9.74 -3.17
CA ARG A 131 14.12 -8.92 -2.89
C ARG A 131 14.49 -7.64 -2.15
N ARG A 132 15.44 -7.65 -1.23
CA ARG A 132 16.11 -6.45 -0.68
C ARG A 132 17.04 -5.81 -1.71
N LYS A 133 17.28 -6.29 -2.92
CA LYS A 133 17.89 -5.48 -3.99
C LYS A 133 16.81 -4.79 -4.82
N ILE A 134 15.61 -5.37 -4.85
CA ILE A 134 14.38 -4.77 -5.37
C ILE A 134 13.77 -3.78 -4.34
N ILE A 135 13.96 -4.02 -3.03
CA ILE A 135 13.39 -3.27 -1.88
C ILE A 135 14.47 -2.43 -1.16
N LYS A 136 15.74 -2.86 -1.14
CA LYS A 136 16.93 -2.07 -0.76
C LYS A 136 17.88 -1.93 -1.97
N LYS A 137 17.46 -1.18 -2.99
CA LYS A 137 18.37 -0.09 -3.36
C LYS A 137 18.55 0.70 -2.06
N PRO A 138 19.77 1.08 -1.63
CA PRO A 138 19.86 2.16 -0.68
C PRO A 138 19.16 3.33 -1.36
N THR A 139 17.90 3.56 -0.99
CA THR A 139 17.24 4.80 -1.30
C THR A 139 18.12 5.82 -0.59
N SER A 140 18.92 6.55 -1.35
CA SER A 140 18.73 7.99 -1.23
C SER A 140 17.21 8.15 -1.32
N LEU A 141 16.53 8.31 -0.18
CA LEU A 141 15.07 8.44 -0.09
C LEU A 141 14.75 9.69 -0.89
N LYS A 142 14.68 9.57 -2.21
CA LYS A 142 14.60 10.67 -3.13
C LYS A 142 13.25 10.49 -3.78
N LEU A 143 12.38 11.46 -3.54
CA LEU A 143 11.06 11.46 -4.14
C LEU A 143 11.19 11.19 -5.63
N SER A 144 10.46 10.19 -6.11
CA SER A 144 10.35 9.86 -7.53
C SER A 144 9.77 11.07 -8.29
N LYS A 145 9.96 11.15 -9.61
CA LYS A 145 9.38 12.24 -10.40
C LYS A 145 7.86 12.35 -10.16
N GLU A 146 7.18 11.21 -10.15
CA GLU A 146 5.75 11.10 -9.90
C GLU A 146 5.36 11.56 -8.49
N GLN A 147 6.05 11.08 -7.43
CA GLN A 147 5.80 11.52 -6.05
C GLN A 147 5.95 13.04 -5.88
N ARG A 148 6.88 13.65 -6.61
CA ARG A 148 7.05 15.12 -6.60
C ARG A 148 5.90 15.84 -7.26
N GLU A 149 5.44 15.36 -8.41
CA GLU A 149 4.32 15.96 -9.13
C GLU A 149 3.02 15.84 -8.31
N ILE A 150 2.77 14.67 -7.73
CA ILE A 150 1.65 14.45 -6.81
C ILE A 150 1.71 15.43 -5.64
N LEU A 151 2.87 15.51 -4.98
CA LEU A 151 3.06 16.40 -3.84
C LEU A 151 2.84 17.87 -4.21
N ILE A 152 3.34 18.33 -5.35
CA ILE A 152 3.13 19.71 -5.82
C ILE A 152 1.64 19.98 -6.07
N GLY A 153 0.92 19.05 -6.71
CA GLY A 153 -0.51 19.18 -6.96
C GLY A 153 -1.30 19.33 -5.66
N MET A 154 -1.02 18.45 -4.69
CA MET A 154 -1.68 18.51 -3.38
C MET A 154 -1.30 19.76 -2.58
N LEU A 155 -0.05 20.22 -2.64
CA LEU A 155 0.38 21.47 -2.00
C LEU A 155 -0.30 22.69 -2.57
N LEU A 156 -0.55 22.73 -3.89
CA LEU A 156 -1.36 23.78 -4.51
C LEU A 156 -2.80 23.75 -4.00
N GLY A 157 -3.33 22.55 -3.74
CA GLY A 157 -4.64 22.34 -3.12
C GLY A 157 -4.69 22.58 -1.60
N GLY A 158 -3.58 22.94 -0.96
CA GLY A 158 -3.55 23.31 0.47
C GLY A 158 -3.09 22.21 1.43
N LEU A 159 -2.42 21.17 0.94
CA LEU A 159 -1.75 20.17 1.78
C LEU A 159 -0.79 20.84 2.79
N GLN A 160 -0.75 20.33 4.02
CA GLN A 160 0.07 20.90 5.08
C GLN A 160 1.44 20.24 5.17
N ILE A 161 2.47 21.07 5.38
CA ILE A 161 3.82 20.63 5.71
C ILE A 161 4.24 21.31 7.01
N ASP A 162 4.55 20.51 8.03
CA ASP A 162 5.19 20.99 9.23
C ASP A 162 6.69 20.91 9.12
N SER A 163 7.38 21.79 9.84
CA SER A 163 8.83 21.77 9.98
C SER A 163 9.17 21.63 11.46
N ASP A 164 10.26 20.93 11.77
CA ASP A 164 10.81 20.94 13.13
C ASP A 164 11.34 22.34 13.52
N ASP A 165 11.64 22.53 14.81
CA ASP A 165 12.10 23.82 15.34
C ASP A 165 13.37 24.34 14.63
N GLN A 166 14.18 23.41 14.11
CA GLN A 166 15.41 23.71 13.37
C GLN A 166 15.21 23.85 11.85
N ARG A 167 13.98 23.68 11.33
CA ARG A 167 13.64 23.58 9.89
C ARG A 167 14.54 22.65 9.09
N LYS A 168 15.01 21.59 9.73
CA LYS A 168 15.90 20.58 9.14
C LYS A 168 15.11 19.38 8.65
N ASN A 169 14.03 19.03 9.35
CA ASN A 169 13.15 17.94 8.98
C ASN A 169 11.72 18.42 8.88
N HIS A 170 10.99 17.86 7.93
CA HIS A 170 9.63 18.26 7.65
C HIS A 170 8.72 17.03 7.58
N ILE A 171 7.45 17.23 7.94
CA ILE A 171 6.41 16.21 7.97
C ILE A 171 5.28 16.66 7.06
N ILE A 172 4.90 15.82 6.10
CA ILE A 172 3.71 16.05 5.30
C ILE A 172 2.51 15.44 6.03
N ARG A 173 1.46 16.23 6.21
CA ARG A 173 0.18 15.79 6.77
C ARG A 173 -0.85 15.66 5.67
N PHE A 174 -1.28 14.44 5.41
CA PHE A 174 -2.38 14.15 4.49
C PHE A 174 -3.69 14.17 5.27
N ASP A 175 -4.65 14.97 4.80
CA ASP A 175 -5.96 15.14 5.40
C ASP A 175 -7.01 15.01 4.29
N PHE A 176 -7.82 13.95 4.38
CA PHE A 176 -8.85 13.63 3.40
C PHE A 176 -10.23 13.80 4.04
N ASP A 177 -11.20 14.33 3.28
CA ASP A 177 -12.58 14.42 3.72
C ASP A 177 -13.24 13.05 3.56
N GLY A 178 -13.64 12.44 4.68
CA GLY A 178 -14.29 11.14 4.70
C GLY A 178 -15.67 11.11 4.02
N ASN A 179 -16.28 12.27 3.78
CA ASN A 179 -17.54 12.38 3.05
C ASN A 179 -17.37 12.54 1.53
N SER A 180 -16.14 12.70 1.06
CA SER A 180 -15.84 12.91 -0.36
C SER A 180 -15.35 11.60 -1.00
N GLU A 181 -16.10 11.10 -1.97
CA GLU A 181 -15.77 9.85 -2.68
C GLU A 181 -14.46 9.98 -3.48
N SER A 182 -14.16 11.17 -4.02
CA SER A 182 -12.88 11.44 -4.68
C SER A 182 -11.70 11.38 -3.69
N HIS A 183 -11.90 11.87 -2.47
CA HIS A 183 -10.90 11.78 -1.40
C HIS A 183 -10.72 10.35 -0.90
N TYR A 184 -11.77 9.51 -0.92
CA TYR A 184 -11.66 8.09 -0.59
C TYR A 184 -10.72 7.33 -1.53
N VAL A 185 -10.89 7.52 -2.85
CA VAL A 185 -10.01 6.90 -3.86
C VAL A 185 -8.59 7.45 -3.75
N MET A 186 -8.46 8.77 -3.58
CA MET A 186 -7.18 9.44 -3.45
C MET A 186 -6.42 9.00 -2.19
N LYS A 187 -7.12 8.85 -1.05
CA LYS A 187 -6.56 8.36 0.22
C LYS A 187 -5.83 7.03 0.02
N SER A 188 -6.50 6.06 -0.59
CA SER A 188 -5.95 4.73 -0.84
C SER A 188 -4.75 4.77 -1.79
N HIS A 189 -4.83 5.60 -2.83
CA HIS A 189 -3.72 5.76 -3.78
C HIS A 189 -2.49 6.42 -3.15
N ILE A 190 -2.67 7.53 -2.43
CA ILE A 190 -1.60 8.29 -1.79
C ILE A 190 -0.93 7.46 -0.69
N HIS A 191 -1.70 6.70 0.09
CA HIS A 191 -1.16 5.80 1.11
C HIS A 191 -0.19 4.78 0.50
N ARG A 192 -0.54 4.18 -0.64
CA ARG A 192 0.34 3.26 -1.38
C ARG A 192 1.56 3.97 -1.97
N GLN A 193 1.38 5.11 -2.63
CA GLN A 193 2.47 5.87 -3.27
C GLN A 193 3.52 6.38 -2.29
N PHE A 194 3.09 6.74 -1.07
CA PHE A 194 3.96 7.27 -0.03
C PHE A 194 4.26 6.26 1.08
N TYR A 195 3.93 4.98 0.89
CA TYR A 195 4.02 3.94 1.92
C TYR A 195 5.37 3.90 2.65
N ASP A 196 6.48 3.99 1.90
CA ASP A 196 7.83 4.01 2.47
C ASP A 196 8.11 5.23 3.34
N TRP A 197 7.45 6.34 3.02
CA TRP A 197 7.53 7.61 3.73
C TRP A 197 6.58 7.71 4.92
N LEU A 198 5.60 6.83 5.08
CA LEU A 198 4.62 6.91 6.15
C LEU A 198 5.23 6.63 7.52
N HIS A 199 4.74 7.33 8.55
CA HIS A 199 5.08 7.01 9.93
C HIS A 199 4.64 5.58 10.28
N PRO A 200 5.42 4.78 11.05
CA PRO A 200 5.12 3.37 11.31
C PRO A 200 3.71 3.10 11.86
N THR A 201 3.14 4.05 12.62
CA THR A 201 1.77 3.95 13.17
C THR A 201 0.67 3.95 12.10
N PHE A 202 0.96 4.38 10.87
CA PHE A 202 0.01 4.41 9.75
C PHE A 202 0.29 3.30 8.73
N LYS A 203 1.23 2.39 9.02
CA LYS A 203 1.45 1.18 8.23
C LYS A 203 0.62 0.06 8.86
N PRO A 204 -0.33 -0.55 8.14
CA PRO A 204 -1.20 -1.58 8.70
C PRO A 204 -0.36 -2.77 9.20
N SER A 205 -0.61 -3.18 10.45
CA SER A 205 0.15 -4.25 11.11
C SER A 205 -0.51 -5.63 11.03
N ASP A 206 -1.81 -5.71 10.73
CA ASP A 206 -2.55 -6.96 10.49
C ASP A 206 -4.00 -6.62 10.05
N ASP A 207 -4.52 -7.32 9.04
CA ASP A 207 -5.93 -7.59 8.70
C ASP A 207 -7.03 -6.50 8.72
N SER A 208 -6.72 -5.21 8.87
CA SER A 208 -7.70 -4.13 8.67
C SER A 208 -7.37 -3.31 7.41
N GLU A 209 -8.23 -3.42 6.39
CA GLU A 209 -8.14 -2.63 5.15
C GLU A 209 -8.46 -1.13 5.34
N ASN A 210 -8.73 -0.69 6.58
CA ASN A 210 -9.25 0.66 6.82
C ASN A 210 -8.12 1.69 7.01
N ILE A 211 -7.74 2.37 5.92
CA ILE A 211 -6.79 3.48 5.94
C ILE A 211 -7.45 4.70 6.61
N PRO A 212 -6.82 5.31 7.64
CA PRO A 212 -7.38 6.48 8.31
C PRO A 212 -7.45 7.68 7.35
N ASP A 213 -8.46 8.54 7.52
CA ASP A 213 -8.62 9.76 6.69
C ASP A 213 -7.49 10.77 6.90
N LYS A 214 -6.74 10.64 8.00
CA LYS A 214 -5.58 11.46 8.32
C LYS A 214 -4.37 10.59 8.60
N PHE A 215 -3.28 10.86 7.91
CA PHE A 215 -1.99 10.21 8.15
C PHE A 215 -0.83 11.14 7.79
N CYS A 216 0.37 10.83 8.27
CA CYS A 216 1.55 11.65 8.01
C CYS A 216 2.80 10.84 7.68
N THR A 217 3.77 11.53 7.06
CA THR A 217 5.08 10.97 6.77
C THR A 217 5.98 10.96 8.01
N ILE A 218 7.07 10.19 7.96
CA ILE A 218 8.21 10.41 8.83
C ILE A 218 8.81 11.80 8.60
N ALA A 219 9.42 12.36 9.64
CA ALA A 219 10.17 13.60 9.54
C ALA A 219 11.39 13.39 8.64
N SER A 220 11.52 14.21 7.59
CA SER A 220 12.59 14.05 6.61
C SER A 220 13.02 15.39 6.01
N SER A 221 14.34 15.53 5.79
CA SER A 221 14.93 16.67 5.10
C SER A 221 14.59 16.72 3.60
N HIS A 222 14.15 15.60 3.01
CA HIS A 222 13.84 15.51 1.58
C HIS A 222 12.61 16.34 1.18
N PHE A 223 11.78 16.73 2.15
CA PHE A 223 10.65 17.62 1.93
C PHE A 223 11.00 19.11 2.13
N GLY A 224 12.23 19.44 2.57
CA GLY A 224 12.62 20.81 2.89
C GLY A 224 12.55 21.77 1.72
N PHE A 225 12.91 21.31 0.52
CA PHE A 225 12.71 22.10 -0.69
C PHE A 225 11.25 22.55 -0.87
N TYR A 226 10.27 21.68 -0.60
CA TYR A 226 8.85 22.03 -0.73
C TYR A 226 8.40 22.95 0.39
N ALA A 227 8.82 22.67 1.62
CA ALA A 227 8.54 23.51 2.77
C ALA A 227 9.04 24.95 2.57
N ASP A 228 10.27 25.12 2.07
CA ASP A 228 10.85 26.44 1.82
C ASP A 228 10.14 27.21 0.71
N GLN A 229 9.70 26.50 -0.34
CA GLN A 229 9.05 27.11 -1.50
C GLN A 229 7.59 27.47 -1.22
N PHE A 230 6.84 26.61 -0.51
CA PHE A 230 5.42 26.81 -0.22
C PHE A 230 5.16 27.50 1.12
N TRP A 231 6.14 27.56 2.02
CA TRP A 231 6.01 28.08 3.39
C TRP A 231 7.11 29.07 3.76
N SER A 232 7.26 30.13 2.97
CA SER A 232 8.21 31.20 3.27
C SER A 232 7.75 32.03 4.49
N LYS A 233 8.69 32.31 5.41
CA LYS A 233 8.45 33.12 6.63
C LYS A 233 7.26 32.65 7.50
N GLY A 234 6.91 31.37 7.45
CA GLY A 234 5.84 30.79 8.29
C GLY A 234 4.43 30.99 7.73
N HIS A 235 4.29 31.41 6.47
CA HIS A 235 2.99 31.60 5.83
C HIS A 235 2.90 30.84 4.49
N PRO A 236 1.73 30.29 4.14
CA PRO A 236 1.50 29.68 2.83
C PRO A 236 1.76 30.71 1.72
N THR A 237 2.65 30.39 0.81
CA THR A 237 3.06 31.24 -0.32
C THR A 237 3.17 30.40 -1.57
N THR A 238 2.77 30.93 -2.73
CA THR A 238 2.94 30.22 -3.99
C THR A 238 4.36 30.46 -4.53
N PRO A 239 5.12 29.42 -4.94
CA PRO A 239 6.47 29.58 -5.44
C PRO A 239 6.55 30.47 -6.69
N LYS A 240 7.57 31.34 -6.78
CA LYS A 240 7.74 32.25 -7.94
C LYS A 240 7.87 31.52 -9.29
N LEU A 241 8.45 30.33 -9.27
CA LEU A 241 8.66 29.50 -10.47
C LEU A 241 7.61 28.41 -10.65
N ILE A 242 6.46 28.52 -9.99
CA ILE A 242 5.41 27.48 -10.00
C ILE A 242 4.96 27.12 -11.43
N HIS A 243 4.94 28.09 -12.35
CA HIS A 243 4.61 27.88 -13.76
C HIS A 243 5.47 26.82 -14.46
N ARG A 244 6.68 26.55 -13.98
CA ARG A 244 7.58 25.51 -14.52
C ARG A 244 7.23 24.12 -14.02
N TRP A 245 6.46 24.01 -12.95
CA TRP A 245 6.13 22.75 -12.28
C TRP A 245 4.72 22.26 -12.60
N LEU A 246 3.88 23.09 -13.24
CA LEU A 246 2.53 22.69 -13.66
C LEU A 246 2.59 21.72 -14.84
N SER A 247 2.75 20.43 -14.55
CA SER A 247 2.53 19.35 -15.51
C SER A 247 1.07 18.88 -15.50
N PRO A 248 0.61 18.15 -16.53
CA PRO A 248 -0.72 17.53 -16.53
C PRO A 248 -1.04 16.72 -15.26
N CYS A 249 -0.05 15.98 -14.74
CA CYS A 249 -0.16 15.22 -13.50
C CYS A 249 -0.40 16.16 -12.30
N VAL A 250 0.40 17.23 -12.16
CA VAL A 250 0.21 18.22 -11.09
C VAL A 250 -1.19 18.82 -11.11
N LEU A 251 -1.71 19.14 -12.30
CA LEU A 251 -3.06 19.70 -12.47
C LEU A 251 -4.16 18.70 -12.10
N ALA A 252 -3.99 17.42 -12.45
CA ALA A 252 -4.91 16.35 -12.06
C ALA A 252 -4.99 16.21 -10.54
N TYR A 253 -3.84 16.12 -9.86
CA TYR A 253 -3.78 15.96 -8.41
C TYR A 253 -4.22 17.21 -7.64
N TRP A 254 -3.99 18.40 -8.19
CA TRP A 254 -4.55 19.64 -7.64
C TRP A 254 -6.08 19.64 -7.74
N TYR A 255 -6.64 19.25 -8.89
CA TYR A 255 -8.08 19.14 -9.06
C TYR A 255 -8.70 18.06 -8.16
N MET A 256 -8.11 16.87 -8.08
CA MET A 256 -8.66 15.79 -7.25
C MET A 256 -8.67 16.11 -5.75
N TYR A 257 -7.73 16.92 -5.27
CA TYR A 257 -7.60 17.25 -3.84
C TYR A 257 -8.36 18.51 -3.40
N ALA A 258 -8.51 19.50 -4.28
CA ALA A 258 -9.10 20.80 -3.92
C ALA A 258 -9.85 21.49 -5.08
N GLY A 259 -10.18 20.73 -6.12
CA GLY A 259 -10.95 21.18 -7.26
C GLY A 259 -12.43 20.89 -7.09
N HIS A 260 -13.25 21.75 -7.68
CA HIS A 260 -14.70 21.59 -7.74
C HIS A 260 -15.18 21.73 -9.17
N ARG A 261 -16.24 21.00 -9.52
CA ARG A 261 -16.94 21.16 -10.80
C ARG A 261 -18.34 21.69 -10.52
N ASN A 262 -18.72 22.77 -11.20
CA ASN A 262 -20.07 23.31 -11.08
C ASN A 262 -21.07 22.57 -12.00
N SER A 263 -22.37 22.84 -11.82
CA SER A 263 -23.43 22.26 -12.65
C SER A 263 -23.34 22.62 -14.14
N SER A 264 -22.72 23.75 -14.46
CA SER A 264 -22.43 24.19 -15.84
C SER A 264 -21.26 23.43 -16.47
N GLY A 265 -20.55 22.62 -15.68
CA GLY A 265 -19.42 21.83 -16.10
C GLY A 265 -18.07 22.54 -16.01
N ASP A 266 -18.03 23.78 -15.52
CA ASP A 266 -16.81 24.56 -15.30
C ASP A 266 -16.00 24.01 -14.13
N VAL A 267 -14.67 24.16 -14.21
CA VAL A 267 -13.72 23.71 -13.20
C VAL A 267 -13.26 24.89 -12.36
N LEU A 268 -13.35 24.75 -11.04
CA LEU A 268 -12.90 25.73 -10.05
C LEU A 268 -11.76 25.14 -9.23
N LEU A 269 -10.62 25.83 -9.19
CA LEU A 269 -9.45 25.45 -8.39
C LEU A 269 -9.22 26.48 -7.28
N LYS A 270 -9.24 26.02 -6.02
CA LYS A 270 -8.90 26.84 -4.85
C LYS A 270 -7.39 26.84 -4.65
N ILE A 271 -6.80 28.00 -4.37
CA ILE A 271 -5.40 28.13 -3.97
C ILE A 271 -5.22 29.20 -2.90
N LYS A 272 -4.40 28.88 -1.89
CA LYS A 272 -3.96 29.82 -0.87
C LYS A 272 -2.54 30.29 -1.18
N GLY A 273 -2.33 31.59 -1.33
CA GLY A 273 -1.02 32.11 -1.73
C GLY A 273 -0.97 33.61 -1.95
N ASN A 274 -0.07 34.03 -2.84
CA ASN A 274 0.16 35.42 -3.21
C ASN A 274 -0.25 35.68 -4.67
N ARG A 275 -0.58 36.95 -4.97
CA ARG A 275 -1.06 37.36 -6.30
C ARG A 275 -0.04 37.05 -7.41
N GLU A 276 1.25 37.33 -7.19
CA GLU A 276 2.32 37.05 -8.17
C GLU A 276 2.39 35.58 -8.60
N GLY A 277 2.23 34.65 -7.66
CA GLY A 277 2.25 33.23 -7.95
C GLY A 277 1.05 32.80 -8.78
N VAL A 278 -0.14 33.31 -8.44
CA VAL A 278 -1.38 33.07 -9.19
C VAL A 278 -1.29 33.63 -10.60
N GLU A 279 -0.75 34.83 -10.79
CA GLU A 279 -0.51 35.39 -12.13
C GLU A 279 0.46 34.53 -12.96
N SER A 280 1.47 33.95 -12.33
CA SER A 280 2.40 33.01 -12.98
C SER A 280 1.68 31.74 -13.44
N ILE A 281 0.76 31.22 -12.63
CA ILE A 281 -0.10 30.08 -12.97
C ILE A 281 -0.99 30.44 -14.17
N VAL A 282 -1.70 31.56 -14.13
CA VAL A 282 -2.57 32.03 -15.24
C VAL A 282 -1.79 32.16 -16.55
N LYS A 283 -0.60 32.74 -16.52
CA LYS A 283 0.28 32.83 -17.70
C LYS A 283 0.61 31.45 -18.28
N LYS A 284 0.81 30.45 -17.42
CA LYS A 284 1.06 29.07 -17.85
C LYS A 284 -0.18 28.42 -18.46
N PHE A 285 -1.35 28.60 -17.85
CA PHE A 285 -2.63 28.14 -18.41
C PHE A 285 -2.87 28.73 -19.80
N LYS A 286 -2.65 30.03 -19.98
CA LYS A 286 -2.73 30.69 -21.29
C LYS A 286 -1.75 30.09 -22.30
N ALA A 287 -0.52 29.78 -21.88
CA ALA A 287 0.45 29.10 -22.74
C ALA A 287 0.07 27.64 -23.08
N MET A 288 -0.80 27.01 -22.26
CA MET A 288 -1.41 25.70 -22.54
C MET A 288 -2.70 25.81 -23.37
N SER A 289 -3.05 27.01 -23.86
CA SER A 289 -4.30 27.31 -24.56
C SER A 289 -5.55 27.10 -23.71
N ILE A 290 -5.45 27.37 -22.40
CA ILE A 290 -6.57 27.32 -21.45
C ILE A 290 -6.76 28.73 -20.90
N ASP A 291 -7.87 29.36 -21.27
CA ASP A 291 -8.26 30.63 -20.66
C ASP A 291 -8.94 30.39 -19.31
N CYS A 292 -8.59 31.21 -18.32
CA CYS A 292 -9.14 31.12 -16.97
C CYS A 292 -9.43 32.50 -16.38
N LYS A 293 -10.45 32.58 -15.53
CA LYS A 293 -10.78 33.77 -14.73
C LYS A 293 -10.28 33.56 -13.31
N VAL A 294 -9.79 34.61 -12.68
CA VAL A 294 -9.34 34.58 -11.28
C VAL A 294 -10.18 35.53 -10.45
N LYS A 295 -10.74 35.03 -9.36
CA LYS A 295 -11.33 35.83 -8.27
C LYS A 295 -10.56 35.55 -7.00
N GLY A 296 -10.30 36.56 -6.18
CA GLY A 296 -9.53 36.33 -4.95
C GLY A 296 -9.82 37.35 -3.87
N THR A 297 -9.89 36.85 -2.64
CA THR A 297 -10.16 37.64 -1.44
C THR A 297 -9.03 37.40 -0.44
N GLY A 298 -8.26 38.44 -0.13
CA GLY A 298 -7.09 38.34 0.75
C GLY A 298 -5.99 37.42 0.20
N LYS A 299 -5.76 36.28 0.86
CA LYS A 299 -4.74 35.27 0.49
C LYS A 299 -5.32 34.02 -0.19
N VAL A 300 -6.61 34.01 -0.48
CA VAL A 300 -7.30 32.88 -1.13
C VAL A 300 -7.77 33.32 -2.51
N PHE A 301 -7.46 32.51 -3.51
CA PHE A 301 -7.80 32.74 -4.90
C PHE A 301 -8.52 31.53 -5.48
N TRP A 302 -9.44 31.79 -6.39
CA TRP A 302 -10.22 30.84 -7.16
C TRP A 302 -9.92 31.03 -8.63
N ILE A 303 -9.45 29.97 -9.27
CA ILE A 303 -9.18 29.94 -10.71
C ILE A 303 -10.32 29.15 -11.36
N GLY A 304 -11.14 29.84 -12.14
CA GLY A 304 -12.24 29.25 -12.89
C GLY A 304 -11.88 29.03 -14.35
N ILE A 305 -12.02 27.79 -14.83
CA ILE A 305 -11.88 27.39 -16.24
C ILE A 305 -13.28 27.11 -16.77
N MET A 306 -13.70 27.84 -17.80
CA MET A 306 -15.10 27.86 -18.26
C MET A 306 -15.26 27.40 -19.70
N GLY A 307 -16.43 26.83 -19.98
CA GLY A 307 -16.89 26.51 -21.34
C GLY A 307 -15.97 25.54 -22.08
N SER A 308 -15.58 25.86 -23.32
CA SER A 308 -14.75 25.01 -24.18
C SER A 308 -13.34 24.74 -23.62
N ASN A 309 -12.82 25.65 -22.78
CA ASN A 309 -11.53 25.47 -22.10
C ASN A 309 -11.56 24.31 -21.12
N THR A 310 -12.74 24.00 -20.55
CA THR A 310 -12.91 22.87 -19.64
C THR A 310 -12.67 21.55 -20.36
N THR A 311 -13.14 21.40 -21.59
CA THR A 311 -12.88 20.20 -22.41
C THR A 311 -11.39 20.00 -22.67
N TRP A 312 -10.66 21.10 -22.91
CA TRP A 312 -9.22 21.03 -23.10
C TRP A 312 -8.48 20.68 -21.82
N PHE A 313 -8.91 21.24 -20.69
CA PHE A 313 -8.41 20.88 -19.36
C PHE A 313 -8.58 19.37 -19.10
N TRP A 314 -9.78 18.82 -19.33
CA TRP A 314 -10.04 17.39 -19.14
C TRP A 314 -9.19 16.50 -20.03
N LYS A 315 -9.03 16.83 -21.31
CA LYS A 315 -8.12 16.09 -22.21
C LYS A 315 -6.69 16.02 -21.69
N LEU A 316 -6.25 17.06 -20.97
CA LEU A 316 -4.92 17.13 -20.39
C LEU A 316 -4.80 16.24 -19.14
N VAL A 317 -5.78 16.28 -18.24
CA VAL A 317 -5.70 15.64 -16.92
C VAL A 317 -6.24 14.21 -16.86
N GLU A 318 -7.16 13.84 -17.77
CA GLU A 318 -7.83 12.52 -17.82
C GLU A 318 -6.88 11.31 -17.71
N PRO A 319 -5.70 11.28 -18.37
CA PRO A 319 -4.76 10.16 -18.25
C PRO A 319 -4.22 9.94 -16.83
N TYR A 320 -4.26 10.96 -15.98
CA TYR A 320 -3.70 10.96 -14.63
C TYR A 320 -4.76 10.90 -13.53
N ILE A 321 -6.04 10.99 -13.91
CA ILE A 321 -7.14 10.82 -12.98
C ILE A 321 -7.29 9.33 -12.69
N LEU A 322 -7.36 8.99 -11.41
CA LEU A 322 -7.51 7.62 -10.92
C LEU A 322 -8.78 7.00 -11.51
N GLU A 323 -8.70 5.76 -12.00
CA GLU A 323 -9.80 5.14 -12.76
C GLU A 323 -11.10 5.10 -11.96
N ASP A 324 -11.01 4.76 -10.68
CA ASP A 324 -12.15 4.75 -9.75
C ASP A 324 -12.68 6.15 -9.43
N ALA A 325 -11.91 7.21 -9.72
CA ALA A 325 -12.33 8.61 -9.55
C ALA A 325 -12.95 9.21 -10.82
N ARG A 326 -12.88 8.53 -11.98
CA ARG A 326 -13.34 9.06 -13.27
C ARG A 326 -14.86 9.23 -13.32
N ASP A 327 -15.62 8.39 -12.64
CA ASP A 327 -17.10 8.48 -12.64
C ASP A 327 -17.59 9.73 -11.90
N PHE A 328 -16.89 10.17 -10.85
CA PHE A 328 -17.23 11.36 -10.05
C PHE A 328 -16.79 12.69 -10.68
N THR A 329 -15.97 12.63 -11.73
CA THR A 329 -15.68 13.83 -12.52
C THR A 329 -16.88 14.30 -13.34
N LYS A 330 -17.94 13.47 -13.47
CA LYS A 330 -19.19 13.80 -14.16
C LYS A 330 -20.21 14.35 -13.17
N ALA A 331 -20.36 15.68 -13.19
CA ALA A 331 -21.41 16.48 -12.53
C ALA A 331 -22.13 15.81 -11.35
N ASP A 332 -21.60 15.97 -10.13
CA ASP A 332 -22.33 15.59 -8.92
C ASP A 332 -23.49 16.57 -8.65
N VAL A 333 -24.69 16.02 -8.77
CA VAL A 333 -25.91 16.53 -8.13
C VAL A 333 -26.00 15.83 -6.78
N ASN A 334 -25.44 16.47 -5.74
CA ASN A 334 -25.82 16.37 -4.31
C ASN A 334 -24.58 16.40 -3.43
N ILE A 335 -24.33 17.51 -2.70
CA ILE A 335 -24.00 17.45 -1.26
C ILE A 335 -24.60 18.68 -0.57
N MET A 336 -25.47 18.41 0.42
CA MET A 336 -25.86 19.37 1.46
C MET A 336 -24.76 19.44 2.53
N GLY A 337 -24.33 20.66 2.89
CA GLY A 337 -23.68 20.91 4.19
C GLY A 337 -22.38 21.73 4.15
N GLN A 338 -22.38 22.84 4.91
CA GLN A 338 -21.30 23.78 5.27
C GLN A 338 -20.56 24.57 4.17
N ASP A 339 -20.31 24.05 2.97
CA ASP A 339 -19.57 24.78 1.92
C ASP A 339 -20.46 25.70 1.05
N LEU A 340 -21.78 25.61 1.24
CA LEU A 340 -22.80 26.43 0.54
C LEU A 340 -22.76 27.91 0.91
N MET A 341 -22.10 28.31 2.01
CA MET A 341 -22.00 29.72 2.39
C MET A 341 -20.79 30.42 1.75
N GLU A 342 -19.70 29.72 1.41
CA GLU A 342 -18.55 30.31 0.68
C GLU A 342 -18.72 30.26 -0.85
N THR A 343 -19.49 29.30 -1.38
CA THR A 343 -19.64 29.08 -2.83
C THR A 343 -20.78 29.88 -3.48
N ARG A 344 -21.75 30.37 -2.70
CA ARG A 344 -22.90 31.14 -3.23
C ARG A 344 -22.51 32.50 -3.85
N ASP A 345 -21.36 33.06 -3.47
CA ASP A 345 -20.89 34.36 -3.98
C ASP A 345 -19.91 34.26 -5.16
N ILE A 346 -19.55 33.06 -5.61
CA ILE A 346 -18.56 32.85 -6.69
C ILE A 346 -19.28 32.58 -8.01
N ASN A 347 -20.12 33.54 -8.42
CA ASN A 347 -20.64 33.56 -9.79
C ASN A 347 -19.66 34.32 -10.68
N PHE A 348 -18.96 33.63 -11.60
CA PHE A 348 -18.08 34.28 -12.57
C PHE A 348 -18.83 34.87 -13.79
N ASN A 349 -20.16 34.72 -13.83
CA ASN A 349 -21.04 35.27 -14.87
C ASN A 349 -21.62 36.64 -14.53
N SER A 350 -21.43 37.15 -13.30
CA SER A 350 -21.77 38.54 -12.99
C SER A 350 -20.56 39.44 -13.27
N GLU A 351 -20.69 40.30 -14.27
CA GLU A 351 -19.88 41.51 -14.40
C GLU A 351 -20.17 42.39 -13.18
N SER A 352 -19.26 42.39 -12.23
CA SER A 352 -19.14 43.47 -11.26
C SER A 352 -17.66 43.52 -10.87
N ASP A 353 -16.95 44.39 -11.57
CA ASP A 353 -15.64 44.90 -11.17
C ASP A 353 -15.75 45.59 -9.81
N GLU A 354 -14.78 45.32 -8.93
CA GLU A 354 -13.96 46.32 -8.23
C GLU A 354 -12.75 45.66 -7.55
#